data_AF-A0ABC9PA30-F1
#
_entry.id   AF-A0ABC9PA30-F1
#
_cell.length_a   1.000
_cell.length_b   1.000
_cell.length_c   1.000
_cell.angle_alpha   90.00
_cell.angle_beta   90.00
_cell.angle_gamma   90.00
#
_symmetry.space_group_name_H-M   'P 1'
#
loop_
_entity.id
_entity.type
_entity.pdbx_description
1 polymer ?
#
loop_
_entity_poly.entity_id
_entity_poly.type
_entity_poly.pdbx_seq_one_letter_code
_entity_poly.pdbx_strand_id
1 'polypeptide(L)'
;MFFFIITVGCFSIFQKQQTIVNYDAEMQKPWTHFVMMGLTGSGGYSEKDTRKVNSLPTLEKKKKYTTETIKKRLEDYGMVGYTKFLLVKHFNNTDRGDFGWGRDGTPQNPTKPSKSEFQTKLRDTYYQQGKRTNNLRFVMQILWIVVLLGMLLSFFVKDIQGGTLLIIKLTIIGAFLYLLLFEGGRSRYLIQYLPFFYLLSANGLARINDIVSINGIKKSFTSTDYRGSLPIRTDEL
;
A
#
# COMPACT_ATOMS: atom_id res chain seq x y z
N MET A 1 17.89 14.53 8.98
CA MET A 1 19.11 13.82 8.52
C MET A 1 20.06 13.54 9.68
N PHE A 2 20.42 14.53 10.50
CA PHE A 2 21.34 14.37 11.64
C PHE A 2 20.87 13.32 12.68
N PHE A 3 19.60 13.37 13.08
CA PHE A 3 19.01 12.37 13.98
C PHE A 3 19.12 10.94 13.43
N PHE A 4 18.82 10.73 12.14
CA PHE A 4 18.92 9.42 11.50
C PHE A 4 20.36 8.88 11.51
N ILE A 5 21.34 9.73 11.21
CA ILE A 5 22.77 9.35 11.25
C ILE A 5 23.17 8.93 12.67
N ILE A 6 22.77 9.69 13.69
CA ILE A 6 23.04 9.36 15.09
C ILE A 6 22.41 8.01 15.44
N THR A 7 21.13 7.82 15.14
CA THR A 7 20.42 6.57 15.47
C THR A 7 21.08 5.36 14.80
N VAL A 8 21.42 5.45 13.51
CA VAL A 8 22.10 4.38 12.77
C VAL A 8 23.50 4.14 13.31
N GLY A 9 24.23 5.20 13.67
CA GLY A 9 25.56 5.11 14.26
C GLY A 9 25.54 4.40 15.62
N CYS A 10 24.66 4.82 16.53
CA CYS A 10 24.48 4.20 17.84
C CYS A 10 24.11 2.72 17.71
N PHE A 11 23.19 2.38 16.81
CA PHE A 11 22.80 0.99 16.57
C PHE A 11 23.96 0.14 16.02
N SER A 12 24.75 0.71 15.10
CA SER A 12 25.92 0.03 14.54
C SER A 12 27.00 -0.24 15.58
N ILE A 13 27.22 0.68 16.52
CA ILE A 13 28.13 0.50 17.65
C ILE A 13 27.62 -0.62 18.56
N PHE A 14 26.34 -0.55 18.96
CA PHE A 14 25.71 -1.58 19.78
C PHE A 14 25.83 -2.98 19.16
N GLN A 15 25.50 -3.11 17.86
CA GLN A 15 25.55 -4.39 17.16
C GLN A 15 26.96 -5.01 17.15
N LYS A 16 28.01 -4.18 17.10
CA LYS A 16 29.41 -4.63 17.13
C LYS A 16 29.91 -5.00 18.53
N GLN A 17 29.36 -4.38 19.56
CA GLN A 17 29.84 -4.52 20.94
C GLN A 17 29.04 -5.52 21.78
N GLN A 18 27.81 -5.85 21.36
CA GLN A 18 26.98 -6.81 22.07
C GLN A 18 27.57 -8.24 21.98
N THR A 19 27.43 -9.01 23.05
CA THR A 19 27.86 -10.42 23.16
C THR A 19 26.70 -11.39 23.36
N ILE A 20 25.46 -10.89 23.32
CA ILE A 20 24.23 -11.63 23.59
C ILE A 20 23.88 -12.58 22.44
N VAL A 21 24.12 -12.14 21.20
CA VAL A 21 23.74 -12.87 19.98
C VAL A 21 24.95 -13.01 19.07
N ASN A 22 25.24 -14.24 18.64
CA ASN A 22 26.24 -14.49 17.62
C ASN A 22 25.72 -13.97 16.27
N TYR A 23 26.30 -12.87 15.80
CA TYR A 23 25.92 -12.21 14.55
C TYR A 23 26.84 -12.66 13.41
N ASP A 24 26.30 -13.43 12.47
CA ASP A 24 26.98 -13.77 11.22
C ASP A 24 26.49 -12.85 10.08
N ALA A 25 27.38 -11.96 9.62
CA ALA A 25 27.09 -11.02 8.54
C ALA A 25 26.81 -11.72 7.19
N GLU A 26 27.31 -12.93 6.99
CA GLU A 26 27.05 -13.71 5.77
C GLU A 26 25.64 -14.30 5.77
N MET A 27 25.03 -14.42 6.94
CA MET A 27 23.66 -14.93 7.09
C MET A 27 22.57 -13.91 6.72
N GLN A 28 22.92 -12.62 6.60
CA GLN A 28 21.97 -11.58 6.23
C GLN A 28 21.32 -11.81 4.85
N LYS A 29 20.07 -11.39 4.71
CA LYS A 29 19.35 -11.39 3.42
C LYS A 29 19.61 -10.08 2.70
N PRO A 30 20.10 -10.10 1.44
CA PRO A 30 20.29 -8.87 0.68
C PRO A 30 18.93 -8.23 0.35
N TRP A 31 18.88 -6.91 0.13
CA TRP A 31 17.64 -6.22 -0.25
C TRP A 31 17.00 -6.80 -1.52
N THR A 32 17.81 -7.33 -2.44
CA THR A 32 17.37 -8.05 -3.65
C THR A 32 16.56 -9.30 -3.35
N HIS A 33 16.70 -9.91 -2.16
CA HIS A 33 15.82 -11.01 -1.74
C HIS A 33 14.36 -10.57 -1.67
N PHE A 34 14.09 -9.37 -1.15
CA PHE A 34 12.75 -8.84 -1.01
C PHE A 34 12.17 -8.41 -2.35
N VAL A 35 12.98 -7.84 -3.25
CA VAL A 35 12.55 -7.57 -4.64
C VAL A 35 12.23 -8.88 -5.36
N MET A 36 13.11 -9.89 -5.24
CA MET A 36 12.88 -11.21 -5.81
C MET A 36 11.56 -11.80 -5.32
N MET A 37 11.33 -11.87 -4.00
CA MET A 37 10.05 -12.35 -3.44
C MET A 37 8.84 -11.50 -3.90
N GLY A 38 9.02 -10.20 -4.03
CA GLY A 38 8.02 -9.28 -4.57
C GLY A 38 7.60 -9.57 -6.01
N LEU A 39 8.31 -10.43 -6.74
CA LEU A 39 8.03 -10.85 -8.12
C LEU A 39 7.45 -12.27 -8.22
N THR A 40 6.95 -12.87 -7.14
CA THR A 40 6.33 -14.22 -7.18
C THR A 40 4.94 -14.27 -6.55
N GLY A 41 4.11 -15.20 -7.01
CA GLY A 41 2.77 -15.44 -6.47
C GLY A 41 1.90 -14.18 -6.48
N SER A 42 1.42 -13.78 -5.30
CA SER A 42 0.65 -12.53 -5.13
C SER A 42 1.52 -11.29 -4.85
N GLY A 43 2.85 -11.42 -4.95
CA GLY A 43 3.84 -10.40 -4.62
C GLY A 43 4.21 -10.30 -3.15
N GLY A 44 3.79 -11.26 -2.31
CA GLY A 44 4.08 -11.31 -0.87
C GLY A 44 5.08 -12.39 -0.48
N TYR A 45 5.17 -12.66 0.83
CA TYR A 45 6.09 -13.64 1.39
C TYR A 45 6.08 -15.00 0.66
N SER A 46 7.28 -15.50 0.36
CA SER A 46 7.51 -16.83 -0.22
C SER A 46 8.45 -17.64 0.68
N GLU A 47 7.90 -18.67 1.31
CA GLU A 47 8.67 -19.60 2.14
C GLU A 47 9.73 -20.34 1.32
N LYS A 48 9.38 -20.71 0.07
CA LYS A 48 10.29 -21.36 -0.88
C LYS A 48 11.50 -20.49 -1.20
N ASP A 49 11.28 -19.22 -1.53
CA ASP A 49 12.35 -18.27 -1.82
C ASP A 49 13.20 -17.99 -0.58
N THR A 50 12.57 -17.88 0.59
CA THR A 50 13.26 -17.70 1.87
C THR A 50 14.16 -18.89 2.19
N ARG A 51 13.67 -20.13 2.11
CA ARG A 51 14.46 -21.33 2.35
C ARG A 51 15.65 -21.41 1.39
N LYS A 52 15.43 -21.12 0.10
CA LYS A 52 16.50 -21.17 -0.90
C LYS A 52 17.58 -20.12 -0.68
N VAL A 53 17.22 -18.89 -0.32
CA VAL A 53 18.22 -17.85 -0.01
C VAL A 53 18.95 -18.18 1.29
N ASN A 54 18.27 -18.69 2.31
CA ASN A 54 18.89 -19.07 3.57
C ASN A 54 19.84 -20.28 3.43
N SER A 55 19.63 -21.16 2.46
CA SER A 55 20.53 -22.30 2.22
C SER A 55 21.84 -21.91 1.51
N LEU A 56 22.00 -20.67 1.06
CA LEU A 56 23.22 -20.19 0.41
C LEU A 56 24.22 -19.73 1.47
N PRO A 57 25.50 -20.15 1.38
CA PRO A 57 26.45 -20.01 2.48
C PRO A 57 27.00 -18.59 2.64
N THR A 58 27.01 -17.76 1.59
CA THR A 58 27.59 -16.42 1.62
C THR A 58 26.61 -15.38 1.09
N LEU A 59 26.75 -14.14 1.58
CA LEU A 59 26.00 -12.98 1.11
C LEU A 59 26.19 -12.75 -0.38
N GLU A 60 27.41 -12.94 -0.90
CA GLU A 60 27.71 -12.79 -2.32
C GLU A 60 26.89 -13.78 -3.17
N LYS A 61 26.86 -15.06 -2.77
CA LYS A 61 26.04 -16.08 -3.44
C LYS A 61 24.55 -15.75 -3.35
N LYS A 62 24.08 -15.23 -2.22
CA LYS A 62 22.69 -14.75 -2.06
C LYS A 62 22.38 -13.60 -3.01
N LYS A 63 23.26 -12.59 -3.11
CA LYS A 63 23.11 -11.44 -4.03
C LYS A 63 23.08 -11.89 -5.48
N LYS A 64 24.02 -12.76 -5.89
CA LYS A 64 24.07 -13.31 -7.25
C LYS A 64 22.79 -14.06 -7.60
N TYR A 65 22.40 -15.04 -6.76
CA TYR A 65 21.20 -15.83 -6.97
C TYR A 65 19.92 -14.99 -7.05
N THR A 66 19.74 -14.04 -6.12
CA THR A 66 18.55 -13.18 -6.10
C THR A 66 18.48 -12.27 -7.33
N THR A 67 19.61 -11.71 -7.76
CA THR A 67 19.69 -10.86 -8.96
C THR A 67 19.39 -11.64 -10.24
N GLU A 68 19.99 -12.83 -10.41
CA GLU A 68 19.72 -13.71 -11.55
C GLU A 68 18.25 -14.15 -11.59
N THR A 69 17.68 -14.47 -10.43
CA THR A 69 16.26 -14.84 -10.33
C THR A 69 15.32 -13.69 -10.64
N ILE A 70 15.65 -12.45 -10.24
CA ILE A 70 14.87 -11.26 -10.61
C ILE A 70 14.86 -11.09 -12.13
N LYS A 71 16.04 -11.14 -12.77
CA LYS A 71 16.15 -11.01 -14.23
C LYS A 71 15.29 -12.06 -14.94
N LYS A 72 15.46 -13.33 -14.54
CA LYS A 72 14.67 -14.44 -15.09
C LYS A 72 13.17 -14.21 -14.92
N ARG A 73 12.70 -13.81 -13.73
CA ARG A 73 11.26 -13.56 -13.50
C ARG A 73 10.73 -12.45 -14.39
N LEU A 74 11.48 -11.36 -14.54
CA LEU A 74 11.09 -10.24 -15.41
C LEU A 74 11.05 -10.64 -16.88
N GLU A 75 12.01 -11.45 -17.34
CA GLU A 75 12.02 -12.03 -18.68
C GLU A 75 10.82 -12.97 -18.90
N ASP A 76 10.57 -13.88 -17.95
CA ASP A 76 9.44 -14.84 -17.99
C ASP A 76 8.07 -14.12 -18.02
N TYR A 77 7.93 -13.00 -17.30
CA TYR A 77 6.71 -12.19 -17.35
C TYR A 77 6.53 -11.46 -18.69
N GLY A 78 7.63 -10.97 -19.27
CA GLY A 78 7.59 -9.96 -20.32
C GLY A 78 6.87 -8.67 -19.89
N MET A 79 6.80 -7.68 -20.78
CA MET A 79 6.20 -6.37 -20.45
C MET A 79 4.73 -6.49 -20.03
N VAL A 80 3.91 -7.18 -20.83
CA VAL A 80 2.46 -7.29 -20.60
C VAL A 80 2.15 -8.12 -19.35
N GLY A 81 2.83 -9.26 -19.18
CA GLY A 81 2.65 -10.12 -18.01
C GLY A 81 3.08 -9.41 -16.73
N TYR A 82 4.16 -8.63 -16.79
CA TYR A 82 4.62 -7.85 -15.64
C TYR A 82 3.64 -6.75 -15.26
N THR A 83 3.07 -6.01 -16.22
CA THR A 83 2.02 -5.02 -15.93
C THR A 83 0.79 -5.66 -15.29
N LYS A 84 0.32 -6.79 -15.83
CA LYS A 84 -0.80 -7.55 -15.23
C LYS A 84 -0.48 -7.99 -13.80
N PHE A 85 0.73 -8.50 -13.58
CA PHE A 85 1.21 -8.88 -12.26
C PHE A 85 1.20 -7.69 -11.29
N LEU A 86 1.72 -6.54 -11.69
CA LEU A 86 1.74 -5.33 -10.87
C LEU A 86 0.34 -4.86 -10.49
N LEU A 87 -0.64 -4.94 -11.40
CA LEU A 87 -2.04 -4.62 -11.09
C LEU A 87 -2.60 -5.53 -10.01
N VAL A 88 -2.45 -6.86 -10.18
CA VAL A 88 -2.91 -7.84 -9.18
C VAL A 88 -2.20 -7.64 -7.84
N LYS A 89 -0.89 -7.37 -7.86
CA LYS A 89 -0.12 -7.07 -6.66
C LYS A 89 -0.61 -5.79 -5.98
N HIS A 90 -0.93 -4.75 -6.75
CA HIS A 90 -1.48 -3.50 -6.23
C HIS A 90 -2.84 -3.71 -5.56
N PHE A 91 -3.73 -4.51 -6.18
CA PHE A 91 -4.99 -4.90 -5.55
C PHE A 91 -4.72 -5.59 -4.21
N ASN A 92 -3.84 -6.59 -4.16
CA ASN A 92 -3.52 -7.27 -2.91
C ASN A 92 -2.84 -6.36 -1.86
N ASN A 93 -2.13 -5.31 -2.30
CA ASN A 93 -1.55 -4.29 -1.43
C ASN A 93 -2.61 -3.37 -0.80
N THR A 94 -3.84 -3.31 -1.32
CA THR A 94 -4.80 -2.24 -0.99
C THR A 94 -6.24 -2.73 -0.77
N ASP A 95 -6.53 -4.01 -1.01
CA ASP A 95 -7.91 -4.54 -1.04
C ASP A 95 -8.58 -4.62 0.32
N ARG A 96 -7.84 -4.89 1.42
CA ARG A 96 -8.43 -5.14 2.74
C ARG A 96 -8.36 -3.95 3.68
N GLY A 97 -9.52 -3.51 4.15
CA GLY A 97 -9.67 -2.47 5.17
C GLY A 97 -9.39 -2.91 6.61
N ASP A 98 -9.28 -4.22 6.86
CA ASP A 98 -8.91 -4.74 8.18
C ASP A 98 -7.40 -4.74 8.42
N PHE A 99 -6.60 -4.54 7.36
CA PHE A 99 -5.13 -4.55 7.38
C PHE A 99 -4.52 -5.75 8.12
N GLY A 100 -5.29 -6.85 8.21
CA GLY A 100 -4.97 -8.00 9.03
C GLY A 100 -4.05 -8.99 8.32
N TRP A 101 -3.60 -10.01 9.06
CA TRP A 101 -2.77 -11.08 8.48
C TRP A 101 -3.55 -11.93 7.48
N GLY A 102 -4.80 -12.26 7.79
CA GLY A 102 -5.82 -12.65 6.83
C GLY A 102 -5.51 -13.94 6.04
N ARG A 103 -4.69 -13.80 4.99
CA ARG A 103 -4.21 -14.90 4.11
C ARG A 103 -2.87 -15.49 4.55
N ASP A 104 -2.15 -14.81 5.46
CA ASP A 104 -0.85 -15.25 5.96
C ASP A 104 -0.91 -15.55 7.47
N GLY A 105 0.08 -16.30 7.95
CA GLY A 105 0.25 -16.61 9.37
C GLY A 105 -0.44 -17.91 9.79
N THR A 106 -0.17 -18.31 11.03
CA THR A 106 -0.77 -19.51 11.62
C THR A 106 -2.12 -19.17 12.24
N PRO A 107 -3.14 -20.05 12.12
CA PRO A 107 -4.40 -19.89 12.82
C PRO A 107 -4.17 -19.67 14.32
N GLN A 108 -4.75 -18.60 14.86
CA GLN A 108 -4.62 -18.22 16.26
C GLN A 108 -5.77 -18.84 17.04
N ASN A 109 -5.80 -20.18 17.10
CA ASN A 109 -6.87 -20.90 17.78
C ASN A 109 -6.58 -20.91 19.30
N PRO A 110 -7.51 -20.41 20.15
CA PRO A 110 -7.32 -20.45 21.60
C PRO A 110 -7.19 -21.89 22.10
N THR A 111 -6.14 -22.19 22.85
CA THR A 111 -5.89 -23.54 23.40
C THR A 111 -6.75 -23.89 24.61
N LYS A 112 -7.33 -22.88 25.27
CA LYS A 112 -8.19 -23.05 26.45
C LYS A 112 -9.59 -22.50 26.17
N PRO A 113 -10.66 -23.15 26.65
CA PRO A 113 -12.01 -22.62 26.53
C PRO A 113 -12.14 -21.29 27.27
N SER A 114 -13.12 -20.49 26.86
CA SER A 114 -13.44 -19.24 27.54
C SER A 114 -14.09 -19.53 28.90
N LYS A 115 -13.73 -18.75 29.92
CA LYS A 115 -14.24 -18.85 31.29
C LYS A 115 -15.56 -18.10 31.50
N SER A 116 -15.91 -17.20 30.59
CA SER A 116 -17.14 -16.41 30.65
C SER A 116 -17.61 -15.99 29.26
N GLU A 117 -18.88 -15.60 29.14
CA GLU A 117 -19.44 -15.06 27.90
C GLU A 117 -18.73 -13.79 27.45
N PHE A 118 -18.32 -12.94 28.39
CA PHE A 118 -17.53 -11.75 28.09
C PHE A 118 -16.19 -12.11 27.45
N GLN A 119 -15.50 -13.12 28.00
CA GLN A 119 -14.25 -13.60 27.42
C GLN A 119 -14.48 -14.21 26.04
N THR A 120 -15.56 -14.96 25.84
CA THR A 120 -15.94 -15.47 24.51
C THR A 120 -16.17 -14.34 23.53
N LYS A 121 -16.92 -13.31 23.90
CA LYS A 121 -17.18 -12.14 23.05
C LYS A 121 -15.90 -11.39 22.67
N LEU A 122 -15.00 -11.16 23.63
CA LEU A 122 -13.71 -10.54 23.36
C LEU A 122 -12.85 -11.38 22.42
N ARG A 123 -12.74 -12.69 22.70
CA ARG A 123 -11.95 -13.60 21.88
C ARG A 123 -12.50 -13.69 20.45
N ASP A 124 -13.82 -13.83 20.31
CA ASP A 124 -14.50 -13.87 19.02
C ASP A 124 -14.34 -12.59 18.19
N THR A 125 -13.98 -11.47 18.84
CA THR A 125 -13.77 -10.17 18.18
C THR A 125 -12.30 -9.94 17.83
N TYR A 126 -11.38 -10.36 18.69
CA TYR A 126 -9.94 -10.11 18.55
C TYR A 126 -9.21 -11.16 17.70
N TYR A 127 -9.56 -12.43 17.85
CA TYR A 127 -8.91 -13.51 17.11
C TYR A 127 -9.35 -13.53 15.65
N GLN A 128 -8.41 -13.77 14.73
CA GLN A 128 -8.70 -13.71 13.28
C GLN A 128 -9.74 -14.75 12.82
N GLN A 129 -9.80 -15.88 13.52
CA GLN A 129 -10.74 -16.99 13.31
C GLN A 129 -12.03 -16.85 14.15
N GLY A 130 -12.17 -15.77 14.92
CA GLY A 130 -13.34 -15.51 15.75
C GLY A 130 -14.61 -15.32 14.91
N LYS A 131 -15.75 -15.79 15.44
CA LYS A 131 -17.05 -15.72 14.74
C LYS A 131 -17.48 -14.29 14.43
N ARG A 132 -17.18 -13.34 15.33
CA ARG A 132 -17.59 -11.92 15.20
C ARG A 132 -16.62 -11.10 14.36
N THR A 133 -15.40 -11.60 14.15
CA THR A 133 -14.36 -10.92 13.37
C THR A 133 -14.80 -10.66 11.92
N ASN A 134 -15.65 -11.50 11.33
CA ASN A 134 -16.22 -11.24 10.00
C ASN A 134 -17.04 -9.95 9.95
N ASN A 135 -17.89 -9.70 10.94
CA ASN A 135 -18.70 -8.48 11.01
C ASN A 135 -17.80 -7.25 11.20
N LEU A 136 -16.77 -7.36 12.03
CA LEU A 136 -15.78 -6.29 12.22
C LEU A 136 -15.01 -6.00 10.92
N ARG A 137 -14.54 -7.03 10.21
CA ARG A 137 -13.88 -6.89 8.91
C ARG A 137 -14.78 -6.21 7.88
N PHE A 138 -16.07 -6.51 7.88
CA PHE A 138 -17.03 -5.85 7.02
C PHE A 138 -17.14 -4.35 7.32
N VAL A 139 -17.27 -3.97 8.60
CA VAL A 139 -17.29 -2.55 9.01
C VAL A 139 -15.99 -1.85 8.64
N MET A 140 -14.83 -2.48 8.89
CA MET A 140 -13.52 -1.96 8.51
C MET A 140 -13.39 -1.78 7.00
N GLN A 141 -13.96 -2.69 6.19
CA GLN A 141 -13.97 -2.55 4.74
C GLN A 141 -14.81 -1.36 4.29
N ILE A 142 -15.98 -1.12 4.91
CA ILE A 142 -16.80 0.06 4.62
C ILE A 142 -16.02 1.34 4.92
N LEU A 143 -15.41 1.43 6.11
CA LEU A 143 -14.59 2.58 6.49
C LEU A 143 -13.43 2.79 5.51
N TRP A 144 -12.80 1.71 5.07
CA TRP A 144 -11.74 1.79 4.09
C TRP A 144 -12.22 2.29 2.72
N ILE A 145 -13.38 1.86 2.25
CA ILE A 145 -13.99 2.38 1.01
C ILE A 145 -14.26 3.88 1.14
N VAL A 146 -14.77 4.36 2.29
CA VAL A 146 -14.97 5.80 2.53
C VAL A 146 -13.63 6.54 2.46
N VAL A 147 -12.56 5.97 3.03
CA VAL A 147 -11.22 6.56 2.95
C VAL A 147 -10.76 6.69 1.49
N LEU A 148 -10.88 5.62 0.71
CA LEU A 148 -10.52 5.60 -0.71
C LEU A 148 -11.34 6.60 -1.54
N LEU A 149 -12.64 6.72 -1.28
CA LEU A 149 -13.50 7.72 -1.93
C LEU A 149 -13.04 9.15 -1.61
N GLY A 150 -12.76 9.45 -0.34
CA GLY A 150 -12.21 10.76 0.03
C GLY A 150 -10.88 11.07 -0.63
N MET A 151 -9.99 10.07 -0.75
CA MET A 151 -8.72 10.23 -1.45
C MET A 151 -8.92 10.53 -2.93
N LEU A 152 -9.85 9.82 -3.59
CA LEU A 152 -10.22 10.06 -4.97
C LEU A 152 -10.73 11.50 -5.17
N LEU A 153 -11.60 11.97 -4.26
CA LEU A 153 -12.10 13.34 -4.30
C LEU A 153 -10.97 14.38 -4.15
N SER A 154 -9.98 14.12 -3.31
CA SER A 154 -8.84 15.04 -3.10
C SER A 154 -7.96 15.23 -4.35
N PHE A 155 -8.03 14.35 -5.35
CA PHE A 155 -7.38 14.59 -6.64
C PHE A 155 -7.95 15.80 -7.39
N PHE A 156 -9.24 16.11 -7.21
CA PHE A 156 -9.91 17.24 -7.85
C PHE A 156 -9.76 18.55 -7.07
N VAL A 157 -9.26 18.48 -5.84
CA VAL A 157 -8.97 19.66 -5.02
C VAL A 157 -7.70 20.33 -5.54
N LYS A 158 -7.82 21.62 -5.93
CA LYS A 158 -6.67 22.47 -6.23
C LYS A 158 -5.85 22.67 -4.96
N ASP A 159 -4.54 22.61 -5.09
CA ASP A 159 -3.66 22.91 -3.95
C ASP A 159 -3.69 24.42 -3.68
N ILE A 160 -4.22 24.80 -2.52
CA ILE A 160 -4.34 26.20 -2.10
C ILE A 160 -3.20 26.56 -1.12
N GLN A 161 -2.50 25.56 -0.56
CA GLN A 161 -1.57 25.72 0.56
C GLN A 161 -0.15 25.22 0.24
N GLY A 162 0.55 25.98 -0.60
CA GLY A 162 2.02 25.95 -0.69
C GLY A 162 2.65 24.59 -1.02
N GLY A 163 1.93 23.66 -1.67
CA GLY A 163 2.46 22.36 -2.08
C GLY A 163 2.31 21.23 -1.05
N THR A 164 1.69 21.47 0.10
CA THR A 164 1.55 20.43 1.15
C THR A 164 0.69 19.27 0.67
N LEU A 165 -0.39 19.55 -0.06
CA LEU A 165 -1.25 18.51 -0.61
C LEU A 165 -0.51 17.69 -1.66
N LEU A 166 0.34 18.33 -2.48
CA LEU A 166 1.22 17.66 -3.43
C LEU A 166 2.21 16.73 -2.73
N ILE A 167 2.84 17.17 -1.63
CA ILE A 167 3.77 16.33 -0.84
C ILE A 167 3.07 15.08 -0.32
N ILE A 168 1.83 15.20 0.19
CA ILE A 168 1.05 14.04 0.66
C ILE A 168 0.75 13.09 -0.49
N LYS A 169 0.31 13.60 -1.65
CA LYS A 169 0.07 12.79 -2.85
C LYS A 169 1.32 12.03 -3.30
N LEU A 170 2.47 12.72 -3.33
CA LEU A 170 3.77 12.11 -3.66
C LEU A 170 4.21 11.06 -2.64
N THR A 171 3.95 11.28 -1.36
CA THR A 171 4.24 10.32 -0.28
C THR A 171 3.48 9.01 -0.50
N ILE A 172 2.18 9.10 -0.85
CA ILE A 172 1.34 7.92 -1.12
C ILE A 172 1.79 7.21 -2.40
N ILE A 173 2.14 7.95 -3.46
CA ILE A 173 2.72 7.36 -4.68
C ILE A 173 4.02 6.62 -4.37
N GLY A 174 4.92 7.25 -3.59
CA GLY A 174 6.16 6.62 -3.15
C GLY A 174 5.92 5.35 -2.33
N ALA A 175 4.94 5.35 -1.44
CA ALA A 175 4.52 4.17 -0.69
C ALA A 175 4.05 3.03 -1.62
N PHE A 176 3.21 3.34 -2.62
CA PHE A 176 2.76 2.35 -3.59
C PHE A 176 3.89 1.81 -4.45
N LEU A 177 4.79 2.65 -4.94
CA LEU A 177 5.97 2.22 -5.71
C LEU A 177 6.87 1.30 -4.88
N TYR A 178 7.08 1.61 -3.60
CA TYR A 178 7.83 0.75 -2.69
C TYR A 178 7.18 -0.63 -2.55
N LEU A 179 5.86 -0.70 -2.32
CA LEU A 179 5.12 -1.96 -2.20
C LEU A 179 5.00 -2.73 -3.51
N LEU A 180 5.15 -2.07 -4.66
CA LEU A 180 5.22 -2.73 -5.97
C LEU A 180 6.62 -3.29 -6.24
N LEU A 181 7.67 -2.64 -5.74
CA LEU A 181 9.06 -3.06 -5.94
C LEU A 181 9.47 -4.22 -5.02
N PHE A 182 9.11 -4.15 -3.73
CA PHE A 182 9.56 -5.11 -2.71
C PHE A 182 8.49 -6.15 -2.38
N GLU A 183 8.82 -7.08 -1.47
CA GLU A 183 7.83 -8.00 -0.90
C GLU A 183 6.70 -7.20 -0.27
N GLY A 184 5.49 -7.49 -0.73
CA GLY A 184 4.28 -6.75 -0.46
C GLY A 184 3.07 -7.66 -0.64
N GLY A 185 2.15 -7.28 -1.51
CA GLY A 185 0.93 -8.04 -1.80
C GLY A 185 0.01 -8.21 -0.59
N ARG A 186 0.09 -7.35 0.42
CA ARG A 186 -0.78 -7.36 1.60
C ARG A 186 -1.07 -5.95 2.09
N SER A 187 -2.32 -5.67 2.46
CA SER A 187 -2.73 -4.35 2.94
C SER A 187 -2.09 -3.93 4.25
N ARG A 188 -1.62 -4.87 5.10
CA ARG A 188 -0.97 -4.54 6.39
C ARG A 188 0.22 -3.58 6.27
N TYR A 189 0.92 -3.59 5.13
CA TYR A 189 2.03 -2.67 4.90
C TYR A 189 1.59 -1.21 4.75
N LEU A 190 0.29 -0.96 4.59
CA LEU A 190 -0.29 0.40 4.57
C LEU A 190 -0.42 1.02 5.96
N ILE A 191 -0.35 0.24 7.05
CA ILE A 191 -0.55 0.75 8.42
C ILE A 191 0.37 1.94 8.73
N GLN A 192 1.64 1.87 8.32
CA GLN A 192 2.61 2.94 8.52
C GLN A 192 2.31 4.22 7.70
N TYR A 193 1.49 4.11 6.67
CA TYR A 193 1.12 5.23 5.78
C TYR A 193 -0.28 5.78 6.09
N LEU A 194 -1.08 5.12 6.94
CA LEU A 194 -2.46 5.52 7.25
C LEU A 194 -2.66 7.00 7.59
N PRO A 195 -1.77 7.67 8.36
CA PRO A 195 -1.93 9.11 8.61
C PRO A 195 -2.05 9.93 7.32
N PHE A 196 -1.25 9.61 6.29
CA PHE A 196 -1.30 10.31 5.00
C PHE A 196 -2.56 10.00 4.21
N PHE A 197 -3.02 8.73 4.25
CA PHE A 197 -4.26 8.32 3.60
C PHE A 197 -5.47 9.03 4.22
N TYR A 198 -5.53 9.11 5.54
CA TYR A 198 -6.61 9.78 6.26
C TYR A 198 -6.59 11.30 6.06
N LEU A 199 -5.41 11.94 6.08
CA LEU A 199 -5.30 13.37 5.79
C LEU A 199 -5.77 13.69 4.36
N LEU A 200 -5.33 12.91 3.37
CA LEU A 200 -5.76 13.09 1.99
C LEU A 200 -7.27 12.84 1.83
N SER A 201 -7.78 11.81 2.49
CA SER A 201 -9.20 11.47 2.46
C SER A 201 -10.09 12.56 3.06
N ALA A 202 -9.74 13.02 4.26
CA ALA A 202 -10.44 14.09 4.96
C ALA A 202 -10.45 15.38 4.13
N ASN A 203 -9.33 15.71 3.48
CA ASN A 203 -9.20 16.87 2.61
C ASN A 203 -10.19 16.83 1.42
N GLY A 204 -10.35 15.66 0.79
CA GLY A 204 -11.27 15.47 -0.32
C GLY A 204 -12.73 15.48 0.11
N LEU A 205 -13.07 14.80 1.22
CA LEU A 205 -14.43 14.80 1.76
C LEU A 205 -14.88 16.19 2.21
N ALA A 206 -13.99 16.95 2.86
CA ALA A 206 -14.31 18.29 3.35
C ALA A 206 -14.61 19.30 2.22
N ARG A 207 -14.11 19.05 1.00
CA ARG A 207 -14.28 19.95 -0.17
C ARG A 207 -15.22 19.38 -1.23
N ILE A 208 -16.06 18.41 -0.86
CA ILE A 208 -16.96 17.77 -1.83
C ILE A 208 -17.89 18.79 -2.53
N ASN A 209 -18.39 19.79 -1.80
CA ASN A 209 -19.26 20.83 -2.34
C ASN A 209 -18.53 21.72 -3.36
N ASP A 210 -17.27 22.06 -3.08
CA ASP A 210 -16.42 22.84 -3.99
C ASP A 210 -16.15 22.05 -5.28
N ILE A 211 -15.88 20.74 -5.16
CA ILE A 211 -15.64 19.85 -6.31
C ILE A 211 -16.91 19.74 -7.18
N VAL A 212 -18.08 19.55 -6.56
CA VAL A 212 -19.36 19.41 -7.27
C VAL A 212 -19.74 20.71 -7.97
N SER A 213 -19.56 21.87 -7.32
CA SER A 213 -19.87 23.19 -7.92
C SER A 213 -18.94 23.55 -9.08
N ILE A 214 -17.63 23.25 -9.00
CA ILE A 214 -16.69 23.43 -10.11
C ILE A 214 -17.11 22.60 -11.35
N ASN A 215 -17.57 21.37 -11.14
CA ASN A 215 -18.03 20.50 -12.22
C ASN A 215 -19.39 20.91 -12.79
N GLY A 216 -20.28 21.47 -11.97
CA GLY A 216 -21.55 22.05 -12.41
C GLY A 216 -21.37 23.26 -13.33
N ILE A 217 -20.45 24.16 -12.97
CA ILE A 217 -20.12 25.35 -13.78
C ILE A 217 -19.43 24.95 -15.09
N LYS A 218 -18.50 24.00 -15.07
CA LYS A 218 -17.89 23.50 -16.34
C LYS A 218 -18.93 22.90 -17.29
N LYS A 219 -19.98 22.25 -16.77
CA LYS A 219 -21.03 21.64 -17.58
C LYS A 219 -21.96 22.67 -18.23
N SER A 220 -22.16 23.85 -17.61
CA SER A 220 -22.95 24.95 -18.21
C SER A 220 -22.17 25.72 -19.28
N PHE A 221 -20.83 25.78 -19.17
CA PHE A 221 -19.98 26.44 -20.16
C PHE A 221 -19.73 25.57 -21.41
N THR A 222 -19.74 24.25 -21.30
CA THR A 222 -19.55 23.36 -22.47
C THR A 222 -20.82 23.08 -23.28
N SER A 223 -22.01 23.40 -22.76
CA SER A 223 -23.28 23.20 -23.49
C SER A 223 -23.77 24.41 -24.29
N THR A 224 -23.10 25.56 -24.22
CA THR A 224 -23.68 26.84 -24.68
C THR A 224 -22.94 27.49 -25.85
N ASP A 225 -21.87 26.89 -26.39
CA ASP A 225 -21.00 27.59 -27.34
C ASP A 225 -20.70 26.80 -28.62
N TYR A 226 -21.75 26.49 -29.40
CA TYR A 226 -21.67 26.18 -30.84
C TYR A 226 -23.02 26.43 -31.53
N ARG A 227 -23.47 27.69 -31.54
CA ARG A 227 -24.38 28.20 -32.60
C ARG A 227 -23.90 29.57 -33.02
N GLY A 228 -22.83 29.57 -33.80
CA GLY A 228 -22.52 30.69 -34.67
C GLY A 228 -23.64 30.83 -35.70
N SER A 229 -24.32 31.97 -35.67
CA SER A 229 -24.99 32.55 -36.83
C SER A 229 -25.10 34.05 -36.58
N LEU A 230 -24.17 34.79 -37.19
CA LEU A 230 -24.29 36.24 -37.39
C LEU A 230 -25.64 36.54 -38.06
N PRO A 231 -26.40 37.55 -37.63
CA PRO A 231 -27.58 37.96 -38.37
C PRO A 231 -27.13 38.68 -39.65
N ILE A 232 -27.41 38.06 -40.80
CA ILE A 232 -27.48 38.76 -42.08
C ILE A 232 -28.69 39.70 -42.00
N ARG A 233 -28.45 41.00 -42.12
CA ARG A 233 -29.49 42.02 -42.25
C ARG A 233 -29.87 42.10 -43.73
N THR A 234 -31.05 41.60 -44.08
CA THR A 234 -31.68 41.81 -45.39
C THR A 234 -33.01 42.52 -45.16
N ASP A 235 -32.97 43.83 -45.33
CA ASP A 235 -34.16 44.68 -45.34
C ASP A 235 -33.92 45.72 -46.44
N GLU A 236 -34.69 45.59 -47.51
CA GLU A 236 -34.65 46.34 -48.76
C GLU A 236 -35.18 47.78 -48.60
N LEU A 237 -34.49 48.77 -49.19
CA LEU A 237 -35.00 49.91 -50.01
C LEU A 237 -33.86 50.87 -50.37
#